data_AF-A0A0L7TF30-F1
#
_entry.id   AF-A0A0L7TF30-F1
#
_cell.length_a   1.000
_cell.length_b   1.000
_cell.length_c   1.000
_cell.angle_alpha   90.00
_cell.angle_beta   90.00
_cell.angle_gamma   90.00
#
_symmetry.space_group_name_H-M   'P 1'
#
loop_
_entity.id
_entity.type
_entity.pdbx_description
1 polymer ?
#
loop_
_entity_poly.entity_id
_entity_poly.type
_entity_poly.pdbx_seq_one_letter_code
_entity_poly.pdbx_strand_id
1 'polypeptide(L)'
;MIARLPLRWLFAMLITLTVLALLAANLGAMRLSLPMLWAAPADSILWQIWLNIRLPRVLLAMLVGAALALSGAVMQGLFRNPLADPGLLGISSGAA
;
A
#
# COMPACT_ATOMS: atom_id res chain seq x y z
N MET A 1 4.87 -15.74 -24.53
CA MET A 1 4.25 -14.53 -25.12
C MET A 1 4.16 -13.48 -24.01
N ILE A 2 5.22 -12.69 -23.83
CA ILE A 2 5.25 -11.63 -22.81
C ILE A 2 4.32 -10.54 -23.33
N ALA A 3 3.10 -10.48 -22.78
CA ALA A 3 2.13 -9.46 -23.12
C ALA A 3 2.80 -8.10 -22.90
N ARG A 4 2.85 -7.27 -23.95
CA ARG A 4 3.38 -5.91 -23.85
C ARG A 4 2.37 -5.11 -23.03
N LEU A 5 2.48 -5.18 -21.70
CA LEU A 5 1.69 -4.33 -20.81
C LEU A 5 1.95 -2.89 -21.26
N PRO A 6 0.93 -2.16 -21.76
CA PRO A 6 1.19 -0.85 -22.31
C PRO A 6 1.56 0.05 -21.13
N LEU A 7 2.72 0.69 -21.25
CA LEU A 7 3.38 1.49 -20.21
C LEU A 7 2.43 2.48 -19.50
N ARG A 8 1.40 2.96 -20.20
CA ARG A 8 0.30 3.78 -19.66
C ARG A 8 -0.40 3.18 -18.43
N TRP A 9 -0.59 1.86 -18.37
CA TRP A 9 -1.26 1.24 -17.21
C TRP A 9 -0.37 1.24 -15.98
N LEU A 10 0.94 1.01 -16.15
CA LEU A 10 1.89 1.08 -15.05
C LEU A 10 1.93 2.49 -14.48
N PHE A 11 1.95 3.51 -15.33
CA PHE A 11 1.84 4.90 -14.89
C PHE A 11 0.51 5.20 -14.19
N ALA A 12 -0.61 4.73 -14.74
CA ALA A 12 -1.92 4.92 -14.12
C ALA A 12 -2.00 4.27 -12.72
N MET A 13 -1.50 3.04 -12.56
CA MET A 13 -1.44 2.34 -11.27
C MET A 13 -0.53 3.06 -10.28
N LEU A 14 0.64 3.54 -10.73
CA LEU A 14 1.57 4.30 -9.90
C LEU A 14 0.93 5.61 -9.41
N ILE A 15 0.31 6.38 -10.31
CA ILE A 15 -0.39 7.62 -9.96
C ILE A 15 -1.50 7.33 -8.95
N THR A 16 -2.30 6.28 -9.20
CA THR A 16 -3.39 5.89 -8.31
C THR A 16 -2.86 5.51 -6.92
N LEU A 17 -1.79 4.73 -6.85
CA LEU A 17 -1.14 4.35 -5.60
C LEU A 17 -0.63 5.58 -4.83
N THR A 18 0.04 6.51 -5.51
CA THR A 18 0.54 7.75 -4.89
C THR A 18 -0.60 8.61 -4.36
N VAL A 19 -1.67 8.80 -5.13
CA VAL A 19 -2.85 9.56 -4.69
C VAL A 19 -3.48 8.90 -3.46
N LEU A 20 -3.69 7.58 -3.47
CA LEU A 20 -4.25 6.86 -2.34
C LEU A 20 -3.35 6.91 -1.10
N ALA A 21 -2.02 6.82 -1.27
CA ALA A 21 -1.08 6.92 -0.17
C ALA A 21 -1.11 8.31 0.49
N LEU A 22 -1.16 9.38 -0.31
CA LEU A 22 -1.30 10.74 0.21
C LEU A 22 -2.64 10.95 0.92
N LEU A 23 -3.74 10.46 0.35
CA LEU A 23 -5.05 10.52 1.01
C LEU A 23 -5.05 9.74 2.33
N ALA A 24 -4.53 8.51 2.33
CA ALA A 24 -4.45 7.67 3.53
C ALA A 24 -3.58 8.29 4.64
N ALA A 25 -2.50 8.99 4.29
CA ALA A 25 -1.65 9.69 5.27
C ALA A 25 -2.36 10.89 5.93
N ASN A 26 -3.29 11.54 5.24
CA ASN A 26 -4.00 12.73 5.72
C ASN A 26 -5.37 12.42 6.36
N LEU A 27 -5.96 11.26 6.05
CA LEU A 27 -7.19 10.76 6.67
C LEU A 27 -6.91 10.08 8.02
N GLY A 28 -7.70 10.40 9.05
CA GLY A 28 -7.57 9.83 10.39
C GLY A 28 -8.56 10.46 11.36
N ALA A 29 -8.44 10.13 12.65
CA ALA A 29 -9.34 10.62 13.71
C ALA A 29 -9.45 12.15 13.76
N MET A 30 -8.35 12.86 13.43
CA MET A 30 -8.38 14.27 13.08
C MET A 30 -8.01 14.44 11.59
N ARG A 31 -8.77 15.28 10.88
CA ARG A 31 -8.40 15.67 9.51
C ARG A 31 -7.17 16.56 9.59
N LEU A 32 -6.02 16.04 9.14
CA LEU A 32 -4.82 16.85 8.96
C LEU A 32 -4.89 17.41 7.54
N SER A 33 -5.20 18.69 7.41
CA SER A 33 -5.09 19.37 6.12
C SER A 33 -3.62 19.69 5.86
N LEU A 34 -3.14 19.47 4.63
CA LEU A 34 -1.77 19.80 4.23
C LEU A 34 -1.37 21.24 4.57
N PRO A 35 -2.23 22.27 4.35
CA PRO A 35 -1.90 23.64 4.74
C PRO A 35 -1.72 23.82 6.25
N MET A 36 -2.51 23.12 7.07
CA MET A 36 -2.40 23.18 8.52
C MET A 36 -1.12 22.49 9.02
N LEU A 37 -0.73 21.36 8.41
CA LEU A 37 0.52 20.67 8.74
C LEU A 37 1.74 21.51 8.36
N TRP A 38 1.72 22.18 7.21
CA TRP A 38 2.79 23.07 6.74
C TRP A 38 2.91 24.35 7.57
N ALA A 39 1.80 24.90 8.05
CA ALA A 39 1.81 26.07 8.93
C ALA A 39 2.20 25.73 10.38
N ALA A 40 2.13 24.45 10.77
CA ALA A 40 2.47 24.01 12.11
C ALA A 40 3.99 23.92 12.30
N PRO A 41 4.52 24.31 13.48
CA PRO A 41 5.93 24.09 13.82
C PRO A 41 6.31 22.62 13.69
N ALA A 42 7.52 22.33 13.21
CA ALA A 42 8.00 20.97 12.96
C ALA A 42 7.95 20.05 14.20
N ASP A 43 8.06 20.63 15.40
CA ASP A 43 8.00 19.91 16.68
C ASP A 43 6.57 19.74 17.25
N SER A 44 5.56 20.16 16.49
CA SER A 44 4.17 20.03 16.94
C SER A 44 3.70 18.58 16.98
N ILE A 45 2.73 18.31 17.87
CA ILE A 45 2.05 17.02 17.97
C ILE A 45 1.50 16.53 16.61
N LEU A 46 1.14 17.46 15.71
CA LEU A 46 0.63 17.16 14.37
C LEU A 46 1.69 16.46 13.51
N TRP A 47 2.93 16.97 13.51
CA TRP A 47 4.06 16.36 12.80
C TRP A 47 4.45 15.02 13.41
N GLN A 48 4.42 14.89 14.74
CA GLN A 48 4.70 13.62 15.40
C GLN A 48 3.67 12.54 15.03
N ILE A 49 2.37 12.88 15.01
CA ILE A 49 1.32 11.95 14.57
C ILE A 49 1.50 11.59 13.10
N TRP A 50 1.81 12.56 12.25
CA TRP A 50 1.94 12.32 10.81
C TRP A 50 3.16 11.43 10.50
N LEU A 51 4.34 11.75 11.05
CA LEU A 51 5.60 11.04 10.77
C LEU A 51 5.75 9.71 11.52
N ASN A 52 5.30 9.61 12.77
CA ASN A 52 5.55 8.42 13.59
C ASN A 52 4.38 7.44 13.63
N ILE A 53 3.16 7.87 13.26
CA ILE A 53 1.97 7.01 13.33
C ILE A 53 1.39 6.76 11.93
N ARG A 54 1.08 7.80 11.17
CA ARG A 54 0.35 7.65 9.90
C ARG A 54 1.25 7.20 8.76
N LEU A 55 2.35 7.91 8.53
CA LEU A 55 3.28 7.59 7.45
C LEU A 55 3.81 6.16 7.54
N PRO A 56 4.28 5.65 8.71
CA PRO A 56 4.78 4.28 8.83
C PRO A 56 3.68 3.24 8.55
N ARG A 57 2.44 3.51 8.99
CA ARG A 57 1.30 2.63 8.73
C ARG A 57 0.94 2.55 7.25
N VAL A 58 0.96 3.67 6.53
CA VAL A 58 0.71 3.69 5.07
C VAL A 58 1.81 2.96 4.32
N LEU A 59 3.08 3.18 4.68
CA LEU A 59 4.22 2.45 4.12
C LEU A 59 4.10 0.94 4.34
N LEU A 60 3.78 0.53 5.58
CA LEU A 60 3.58 -0.88 5.90
C LEU A 60 2.43 -1.49 5.10
N ALA A 61 1.30 -0.79 4.98
CA ALA A 61 0.16 -1.25 4.18
C ALA A 61 0.52 -1.46 2.70
N MET A 62 1.31 -0.55 2.12
CA MET A 62 1.80 -0.69 0.74
C MET A 62 2.74 -1.89 0.59
N LEU A 63 3.68 -2.08 1.52
CA LEU A 63 4.61 -3.21 1.50
C LEU A 63 3.88 -4.55 1.63
N VAL A 64 2.97 -4.67 2.58
CA VAL A 64 2.17 -5.89 2.79
C VAL A 64 1.27 -6.17 1.58
N GLY A 65 0.60 -5.14 1.04
CA GLY A 65 -0.23 -5.29 -0.15
C GLY A 65 0.57 -5.75 -1.38
N ALA A 66 1.77 -5.21 -1.58
CA ALA A 66 2.68 -5.62 -2.66
C ALA A 66 3.16 -7.07 -2.47
N ALA A 67 3.51 -7.46 -1.25
CA ALA A 67 3.93 -8.83 -0.93
C ALA A 67 2.81 -9.85 -1.17
N LEU A 68 1.56 -9.52 -0.79
CA LEU A 68 0.40 -10.36 -1.03
C LEU A 68 0.10 -10.50 -2.53
N ALA A 69 0.13 -9.39 -3.28
CA ALA A 69 -0.09 -9.41 -4.73
C ALA A 69 0.98 -10.24 -5.46
N LEU A 70 2.25 -10.10 -5.06
CA LEU A 70 3.36 -10.88 -5.62
C LEU A 70 3.23 -12.37 -5.27
N SER A 71 2.91 -12.70 -4.01
CA SER A 71 2.70 -14.06 -3.56
C SER A 71 1.58 -14.75 -4.36
N GLY A 72 0.45 -14.07 -4.55
CA GLY A 72 -0.66 -14.55 -5.39
C GLY A 72 -0.22 -14.80 -6.84
N ALA A 73 0.48 -13.85 -7.47
CA ALA A 73 0.97 -14.01 -8.84
C ALA A 73 1.95 -15.18 -8.99
N VAL A 74 2.86 -15.36 -8.01
CA VAL A 74 3.80 -16.49 -7.98
C VAL A 74 3.06 -17.81 -7.85
N MET A 75 2.07 -17.91 -6.97
CA MET A 75 1.29 -19.13 -6.80
C MET A 75 0.46 -19.47 -8.02
N GLN A 76 -0.20 -18.48 -8.63
CA GLN A 76 -0.94 -18.68 -9.88
C GLN A 76 -0.02 -19.19 -10.99
N GLY A 77 1.22 -18.70 -11.07
CA GLY A 77 2.24 -19.18 -12.01
C GLY A 77 2.73 -20.60 -11.69
N LEU A 78 3.01 -20.89 -10.41
CA LEU A 78 3.52 -22.18 -9.95
C LEU A 78 2.52 -23.32 -10.17
N PHE A 79 1.27 -23.11 -9.74
CA PHE A 79 0.20 -24.10 -9.88
C PHE A 79 -0.45 -24.09 -11.26
N ARG A 80 -0.12 -23.10 -12.09
CA ARG A 80 -0.79 -22.83 -13.38
C ARG A 80 -2.30 -22.78 -13.23
N ASN A 81 -2.76 -22.29 -12.08
CA ASN A 81 -4.17 -22.19 -11.71
C ASN A 81 -4.47 -20.74 -11.36
N PRO A 82 -5.29 -20.03 -12.16
CA PRO A 82 -5.61 -18.62 -11.90
C PRO A 82 -6.38 -18.40 -10.59
N LEU A 83 -6.90 -19.46 -9.96
CA LEU A 83 -7.60 -19.41 -8.68
C LEU A 83 -6.70 -19.76 -7.48
N ALA A 84 -5.41 -20.03 -7.69
CA ALA A 84 -4.48 -20.29 -6.60
C ALA A 84 -4.24 -19.01 -5.78
N ASP A 85 -4.40 -19.11 -4.46
CA ASP A 85 -4.19 -18.02 -3.52
C ASP A 85 -3.44 -18.53 -2.26
N PRO A 86 -2.45 -17.77 -1.75
CA PRO A 86 -1.69 -18.13 -0.54
C PRO A 86 -2.54 -18.44 0.69
N GLY A 87 -3.66 -17.73 0.89
CA GLY A 87 -4.55 -17.93 2.03
C GLY A 87 -5.28 -19.27 1.96
N LEU A 88 -5.67 -19.71 0.76
CA LEU A 88 -6.37 -20.99 0.55
C LEU A 88 -5.48 -22.22 0.82
N LEU A 89 -4.16 -22.07 0.67
CA LEU A 89 -3.18 -23.14 0.88
C LEU A 89 -2.73 -23.28 2.35
N GLY A 90 -3.35 -22.52 3.28
CA GLY A 90 -3.07 -22.61 4.71
C GLY A 90 -1.78 -21.92 5.15
N ILE A 91 -1.12 -21.16 4.26
CA ILE A 91 0.14 -20.46 4.57
C ILE A 91 -0.10 -19.34 5.59
N SER A 92 -1.24 -18.64 5.47
CA SER A 92 -1.64 -17.64 6.47
C SER A 92 -1.94 -18.27 7.84
N SER A 93 -2.59 -19.45 7.87
CA SER A 93 -2.88 -20.16 9.12
C SER A 93 -1.63 -20.73 9.77
N GLY A 94 -0.61 -21.10 8.99
CA GLY A 94 0.68 -21.53 9.52
C GLY A 94 1.59 -20.38 10.00
N ALA A 95 1.28 -19.14 9.59
CA ALA A 95 2.01 -17.95 10.02
C ALA A 95 1.38 -17.24 11.24
N ALA A 96 0.13 -17.57 11.58
CA ALA A 96 -0.60 -17.05 12.74
C ALA A 96 -0.20 -17.78 14.03
#